data_AF-A0A3D5LJX2-F1
#
_entry.id   AF-A0A3D5LJX2-F1
#
_cell.length_a   1.000
_cell.length_b   1.000
_cell.length_c   1.000
_cell.angle_alpha   90.00
_cell.angle_beta   90.00
_cell.angle_gamma   90.00
#
_symmetry.space_group_name_H-M   'P 1'
#
loop_
_entity.id
_entity.type
_entity.pdbx_description
1 polymer ?
#
loop_
_entity_poly.entity_id
_entity_poly.type
_entity_poly.pdbx_seq_one_letter_code
_entity_poly.pdbx_strand_id
1 'polypeptide(L)'
;MGNTNWNYVIAAVEEMNFTKAAKRLYISQQSLSNYIAKLEKQFGIEFFNRKNTLTLTAAGESLYRYAKFIKMAVGEYASAHNEHFMVDEHWIQLMTRVMCMAAVAFQNESREIHE
;
A
#
# COMPACT_ATOMS: atom_id res chain seq x y z
N MET A 1 4.83 -11.39 -3.07
CA MET A 1 4.32 -10.00 -3.10
C MET A 1 5.32 -9.14 -2.35
N GLY A 2 6.17 -8.40 -3.06
CA GLY A 2 7.34 -7.76 -2.45
C GLY A 2 7.02 -6.38 -1.86
N ASN A 3 7.55 -6.11 -0.67
CA ASN A 3 7.78 -4.81 0.00
C ASN A 3 7.42 -3.57 -0.85
N THR A 4 6.14 -3.27 -1.00
CA THR A 4 5.67 -2.11 -1.78
C THR A 4 5.62 -0.92 -0.83
N ASN A 5 6.53 0.04 -1.03
CA ASN A 5 6.57 1.27 -0.27
C ASN A 5 5.75 2.37 -0.96
N TRP A 6 4.54 2.61 -0.47
CA TRP A 6 3.62 3.60 -1.02
C TRP A 6 4.13 5.05 -0.90
N ASN A 7 5.06 5.32 0.03
CA ASN A 7 5.68 6.66 0.13
C ASN A 7 6.47 7.03 -1.12
N TYR A 8 7.02 6.05 -1.84
CA TYR A 8 7.81 6.30 -3.05
C TYR A 8 6.92 6.79 -4.18
N VAL A 9 5.76 6.15 -4.34
CA VAL A 9 4.73 6.57 -5.31
C VAL A 9 4.19 7.95 -4.95
N ILE A 10 3.78 8.15 -3.70
CA ILE A 10 3.22 9.41 -3.21
C ILE A 10 4.19 10.57 -3.44
N ALA A 11 5.45 10.43 -3.03
CA ALA A 11 6.44 11.48 -3.22
C ALA A 11 6.77 11.74 -4.70
N ALA A 12 6.85 10.69 -5.53
CA ALA A 12 7.09 10.86 -6.96
C ALA A 12 5.98 11.67 -7.65
N VAL A 13 4.73 11.44 -7.27
CA VAL A 13 3.56 12.17 -7.78
C VAL A 13 3.50 13.59 -7.23
N GLU A 14 3.74 13.79 -5.93
CA GLU A 14 3.64 15.14 -5.32
C GLU A 14 4.72 16.09 -5.82
N GLU A 15 5.95 15.60 -6.02
CA GLU A 15 7.05 16.45 -6.46
C GLU A 15 7.06 16.68 -7.97
N MET A 16 6.37 15.81 -8.74
CA MET A 16 6.45 15.72 -10.21
C MET A 16 7.90 15.82 -10.73
N ASN A 17 8.85 15.31 -9.93
CA ASN A 17 10.28 15.38 -10.18
C ASN A 17 10.98 14.29 -9.35
N PHE A 18 11.50 13.26 -10.02
CA PHE A 18 12.14 12.13 -9.34
C PHE A 18 13.37 12.52 -8.51
N THR A 19 14.10 13.56 -8.89
CA THR A 19 15.26 14.05 -8.13
C THR A 19 14.80 14.72 -6.82
N LYS A 20 13.76 15.57 -6.87
CA LYS A 20 13.20 16.19 -5.66
C LYS A 20 12.55 15.14 -4.74
N ALA A 21 11.79 14.21 -5.30
CA ALA A 21 11.17 13.11 -4.55
C ALA A 21 12.21 12.24 -3.83
N ALA A 22 13.29 11.87 -4.52
CA ALA A 22 14.36 11.07 -3.92
C ALA A 22 15.06 11.83 -2.77
N LYS A 23 15.32 13.14 -2.95
CA LYS A 23 15.85 14.00 -1.87
C LYS A 23 14.92 14.04 -0.66
N ARG A 24 13.61 14.23 -0.87
CA ARG A 24 12.59 14.23 0.20
C ARG A 24 12.51 12.89 0.94
N LEU A 25 12.77 11.79 0.24
CA LEU A 25 12.78 10.44 0.78
C LEU A 25 14.13 9.99 1.36
N TYR A 26 15.17 10.85 1.29
CA TYR A 26 16.54 10.51 1.70
C TYR A 26 17.10 9.25 1.01
N ILE A 27 16.79 9.07 -0.29
CA ILE A 27 17.28 7.97 -1.12
C ILE A 27 17.93 8.49 -2.40
N SER A 28 18.61 7.61 -3.13
CA SER A 28 19.09 7.94 -4.47
C SER A 28 17.94 8.01 -5.49
N GLN A 29 18.08 8.89 -6.48
CA GLN A 29 17.11 9.00 -7.57
C GLN A 29 17.04 7.72 -8.42
N GLN A 30 18.15 7.00 -8.57
CA GLN A 30 18.18 5.71 -9.27
C GLN A 30 17.35 4.66 -8.54
N SER A 31 17.42 4.61 -7.20
CA SER A 31 16.59 3.70 -6.40
C SER A 31 15.11 3.99 -6.58
N LEU A 32 14.70 5.26 -6.53
CA LEU A 32 13.31 5.65 -6.76
C LEU A 32 12.84 5.30 -8.17
N SER A 33 13.65 5.61 -9.19
CA SER A 33 13.30 5.34 -10.59
C SER A 33 13.18 3.84 -10.88
N ASN A 34 14.11 3.04 -10.34
CA ASN A 34 14.08 1.58 -10.47
C ASN A 34 12.85 0.99 -9.77
N TYR A 35 12.49 1.53 -8.60
CA TYR A 35 11.30 1.10 -7.89
C TYR A 35 10.03 1.37 -8.71
N ILE A 36 9.87 2.58 -9.23
CA ILE A 36 8.71 2.96 -10.06
C ILE A 36 8.67 2.14 -11.35
N ALA A 37 9.79 1.98 -12.05
CA ALA A 37 9.85 1.17 -13.27
C ALA A 37 9.52 -0.31 -13.00
N LYS A 38 9.96 -0.86 -11.87
CA LYS A 38 9.60 -2.22 -11.44
C LYS A 38 8.10 -2.33 -11.16
N LEU A 39 7.51 -1.31 -10.54
CA LEU A 39 6.07 -1.23 -10.28
C LEU A 39 5.29 -1.18 -11.60
N GLU A 40 5.64 -0.25 -12.49
CA GLU A 40 5.04 -0.13 -13.83
C GLU A 40 5.10 -1.46 -14.60
N LYS A 41 6.25 -2.16 -14.55
CA LYS A 41 6.42 -3.50 -15.14
C LYS A 41 5.54 -4.57 -14.49
N GLN A 42 5.38 -4.54 -13.16
CA GLN A 42 4.53 -5.49 -12.44
C GLN A 42 3.06 -5.33 -12.78
N PHE A 43 2.59 -4.10 -12.95
CA PHE A 43 1.22 -3.80 -13.34
C PHE A 43 0.99 -3.81 -14.85
N GLY A 44 2.06 -3.80 -15.66
CA GLY A 44 1.98 -3.73 -17.12
C GLY A 44 1.44 -2.39 -17.64
N ILE A 45 1.53 -1.32 -16.84
CA ILE A 45 0.94 -0.01 -17.13
C ILE A 45 1.93 1.08 -16.73
N GLU A 46 2.04 2.14 -17.55
CA GLU A 46 2.83 3.33 -17.22
C GLU A 46 2.03 4.27 -16.31
N PHE A 47 2.66 4.73 -15.23
CA PHE A 47 2.07 5.71 -14.30
C PHE A 47 2.50 7.13 -14.63
N PHE A 48 3.66 7.29 -15.27
CA PHE A 48 4.22 8.59 -15.63
C PHE A 48 4.50 8.70 -17.13
N ASN A 49 4.07 9.80 -17.76
CA ASN A 49 4.51 10.17 -19.10
C ASN A 49 5.84 10.93 -19.02
N ARG A 50 6.84 10.48 -19.78
CA ARG A 50 8.23 11.00 -19.71
C ARG A 50 8.70 11.72 -20.98
N LYS A 51 7.80 12.04 -21.92
CA LYS A 51 8.18 12.51 -23.27
C LYS A 51 8.84 13.89 -23.28
N ASN A 52 8.30 14.87 -22.57
CA ASN A 52 8.84 16.24 -22.51
C ASN A 52 8.89 16.72 -21.06
N THR A 53 7.71 16.86 -20.45
CA THR A 53 7.53 17.16 -19.03
C THR A 53 7.03 15.90 -18.35
N LEU A 54 7.50 15.65 -17.12
CA LEU A 54 6.95 14.58 -16.31
C LEU A 54 5.48 14.89 -16.01
N THR A 55 4.57 14.07 -16.53
CA THR A 55 3.13 14.16 -16.23
C THR A 55 2.60 12.80 -15.77
N LEU A 56 1.42 12.80 -15.15
CA LEU A 56 0.79 11.59 -14.64
C LEU A 56 -0.16 11.01 -15.71
N THR A 57 -0.24 9.69 -15.78
CA THR A 57 -1.29 9.02 -16.59
C THR A 57 -2.57 8.88 -15.76
N ALA A 58 -3.70 8.57 -16.41
CA ALA A 58 -4.95 8.27 -15.69
C ALA A 58 -4.80 7.08 -14.71
N ALA A 59 -3.96 6.10 -15.08
CA ALA A 59 -3.60 5.00 -14.20
C ALA A 59 -2.75 5.48 -13.02
N GLY A 60 -1.79 6.38 -13.25
CA GLY A 60 -0.99 7.01 -12.20
C GLY A 60 -1.82 7.82 -11.21
N GLU A 61 -2.83 8.56 -11.68
CA GLU A 61 -3.78 9.27 -10.81
C GLU A 61 -4.55 8.31 -9.90
N SER A 62 -5.04 7.22 -10.47
CA SER A 62 -5.77 6.20 -9.72
C SER A 62 -4.85 5.53 -8.69
N LEU A 63 -3.63 5.16 -9.09
CA LEU A 63 -2.62 4.61 -8.20
C LEU A 63 -2.31 5.56 -7.04
N TYR A 64 -2.16 6.86 -7.30
CA TYR A 64 -1.88 7.85 -6.26
C TYR A 64 -3.00 7.91 -5.21
N ARG A 65 -4.27 7.87 -5.65
CA ARG A 65 -5.42 7.81 -4.73
C ARG A 65 -5.37 6.55 -3.86
N TYR A 66 -5.15 5.38 -4.46
CA TYR A 66 -5.06 4.12 -3.70
C TYR A 66 -3.84 4.08 -2.78
N ALA A 67 -2.67 4.58 -3.22
CA ALA A 67 -1.46 4.62 -2.40
C ALA A 67 -1.67 5.45 -1.13
N LYS A 68 -2.34 6.61 -1.23
CA LYS A 68 -2.70 7.43 -0.07
C LYS A 68 -3.69 6.72 0.86
N PHE A 69 -4.73 6.10 0.29
CA PHE A 69 -5.70 5.33 1.06
C PHE A 69 -5.04 4.19 1.83
N ILE A 70 -4.21 3.37 1.17
CA ILE A 70 -3.52 2.25 1.79
C ILE A 70 -2.56 2.74 2.88
N LYS A 71 -1.81 3.82 2.62
CA LYS A 71 -0.92 4.41 3.63
C LYS A 71 -1.69 4.85 4.87
N MET A 72 -2.85 5.50 4.68
CA MET A 72 -3.69 5.97 5.78
C MET A 72 -4.25 4.78 6.58
N ALA A 73 -4.86 3.80 5.89
CA ALA A 73 -5.42 2.61 6.52
C ALA A 73 -4.34 1.87 7.33
N VAL A 74 -3.16 1.61 6.74
CA VAL A 74 -2.06 0.93 7.43
C VAL A 74 -1.53 1.75 8.61
N GLY A 75 -1.46 3.08 8.47
CA GLY A 75 -1.05 3.97 9.56
C GLY A 75 -2.02 3.92 10.74
N GLU A 76 -3.33 3.91 10.48
CA GLU A 76 -4.37 3.78 11.50
C GLU A 76 -4.28 2.44 12.25
N TYR A 77 -4.09 1.33 11.53
CA TYR A 77 -3.85 0.02 12.15
C TYR A 77 -2.60 0.03 13.03
N ALA A 78 -1.50 0.63 12.57
CA ALA A 78 -0.25 0.71 13.32
C ALA A 78 -0.40 1.57 14.57
N SER A 79 -1.09 2.71 14.50
CA SER A 79 -1.34 3.59 15.64
C SER A 79 -2.30 2.96 16.66
N ALA A 80 -3.31 2.24 16.20
CA ALA A 80 -4.23 1.51 17.08
C ALA A 80 -3.56 0.34 17.83
N HIS A 81 -2.44 -0.18 17.31
CA HIS A 81 -1.66 -1.26 17.93
C HIS A 81 -0.35 -0.79 18.59
N ASN A 82 -0.07 0.52 18.63
CA ASN A 82 1.15 1.08 19.22
C ASN A 82 1.06 1.26 20.76
N GLU A 83 -0.10 1.00 21.37
CA GLU A 83 -0.17 0.77 22.81
C GLU A 83 -0.04 -0.73 23.09
N HIS A 84 1.22 -1.17 23.26
CA HIS A 84 1.59 -2.39 23.98
C HIS A 84 1.12 -3.73 23.38
N PHE A 85 1.87 -4.30 22.43
CA PHE A 85 2.07 -5.75 22.43
C PHE A 85 3.35 -6.19 21.70
N MET A 86 4.31 -6.74 22.46
CA MET A 86 5.35 -7.62 21.92
C MET A 86 4.67 -8.89 21.40
N VAL A 87 4.57 -9.05 20.08
CA VAL A 87 3.87 -10.18 19.45
C VAL A 87 4.75 -11.43 19.53
N ASP A 88 4.54 -12.24 20.56
CA ASP A 88 4.99 -13.64 20.58
C ASP A 88 4.22 -14.46 19.53
N GLU A 89 4.81 -15.56 19.05
CA GLU A 89 4.29 -16.48 18.02
C GLU A 89 2.86 -16.96 18.34
N HIS A 90 2.48 -17.01 19.61
CA HIS A 90 1.12 -17.32 20.07
C HIS A 90 0.05 -16.30 19.68
N TRP A 91 0.38 -15.01 19.56
CA TRP A 91 -0.63 -13.97 19.28
C TRP A 91 -1.14 -14.03 17.84
N ILE A 92 -0.27 -14.40 16.90
CA ILE A 92 -0.63 -14.63 15.50
C ILE A 92 -1.55 -15.86 15.38
N GLN A 93 -1.29 -16.92 16.16
CA GLN A 93 -2.15 -18.11 16.20
C GLN A 93 -3.52 -17.81 16.82
N LEU A 94 -3.57 -17.01 17.89
CA LEU A 94 -4.83 -16.60 18.52
C LEU A 94 -5.65 -15.73 17.57
N MET A 95 -5.02 -14.79 16.87
CA MET A 95 -5.74 -13.91 15.95
C MET A 95 -6.24 -14.61 14.71
N THR A 96 -5.47 -15.56 14.17
CA THR A 96 -5.94 -16.43 13.10
C THR A 96 -7.17 -17.23 13.53
N ARG A 97 -7.18 -17.76 14.76
CA ARG A 97 -8.33 -18.50 15.32
C ARG A 97 -9.57 -17.62 15.49
N VAL A 98 -9.42 -16.41 16.03
CA VAL A 98 -10.54 -15.47 16.23
C VAL A 98 -11.15 -15.05 14.88
N MET A 99 -10.31 -14.74 13.88
CA MET A 99 -10.79 -14.38 12.54
C MET A 99 -11.50 -15.55 11.85
N CYS A 100 -11.00 -16.79 11.99
CA CYS A 100 -11.70 -17.98 11.49
C CYS A 100 -13.04 -18.21 12.20
N MET A 101 -13.10 -18.02 13.52
CA MET A 101 -14.36 -18.17 14.28
C MET A 101 -15.40 -17.12 13.87
N ALA A 102 -14.98 -15.87 13.66
CA ALA A 102 -15.86 -14.81 13.18
C ALA A 102 -16.39 -15.10 11.76
N ALA A 103 -15.55 -15.62 10.86
CA ALA A 103 -15.97 -16.00 9.51
C ALA A 103 -17.00 -17.15 9.51
N VAL A 104 -16.84 -18.13 10.42
CA VAL A 104 -17.79 -19.24 10.59
C VAL A 104 -19.11 -18.77 11.21
N ALA A 105 -19.05 -17.88 12.21
CA ALA A 105 -20.24 -17.29 12.82
C ALA A 105 -21.05 -16.48 11.80
N PHE A 106 -20.37 -15.67 10.98
CA PHE A 106 -21.00 -14.87 9.92
C PHE A 106 -21.65 -15.73 8.81
N GLN A 107 -21.05 -16.86 8.47
CA GLN A 107 -21.64 -17.81 7.50
C GLN A 107 -22.87 -18.56 8.04
N ASN A 108 -22.92 -18.82 9.35
CA ASN A 108 -24.08 -19.50 9.96
C ASN A 108 -25.26 -18.55 10.11
N GLU A 109 -25.03 -17.29 10.49
CA GLU A 109 -26.07 -16.25 10.58
C GLU A 109 -26.67 -15.91 9.19
N SER A 110 -25.89 -16.08 8.12
CA SER A 110 -26.35 -15.91 6.72
C SER A 110 -27.25 -17.05 6.21
N ARG A 111 -27.25 -18.22 6.87
CA ARG A 111 -28.07 -19.38 6.48
C ARG A 111 -29.47 -19.34 7.09
N GLU A 112 -29.64 -18.77 8.28
CA GLU A 112 -30.95 -18.66 8.94
C GLU A 112 -31.90 -17.65 8.29
N ILE A 113 -31.41 -16.77 7.41
CA ILE A 113 -32.21 -15.74 6.72
C ILE A 113 -32.81 -16.27 5.39
N HIS A 114 -32.43 -17.48 4.95
CA HIS A 114 -32.83 -18.07 3.67
C HIS A 114 -33.55 -19.44 3.77
N GLU A 115 -33.99 -19.85 4.97
CA GLU A 115 -34.97 -20.93 5.19
C GLU A 115 -36.29 -20.35 5.72
#